data_AF-A0A381ZYE0-F1
#
_entry.id   AF-A0A381ZYE0-F1
#
_cell.length_a   1.000
_cell.length_b   1.000
_cell.length_c   1.000
_cell.angle_alpha   90.00
_cell.angle_beta   90.00
_cell.angle_gamma   90.00
#
_symmetry.space_group_name_H-M   'P 1'
#
loop_
_entity.id
_entity.type
_entity.pdbx_description
1 polymer ?
#
loop_
_entity_poly.entity_id
_entity_poly.type
_entity_poly.pdbx_seq_one_letter_code
_entity_poly.pdbx_strand_id
1 'polypeptide(L)'
;MDELITQFFDFLPQEILRFILPLTKILILLVFLILIVAFLVFFERKVIGYMHARIGPNRVGPKGWFQSFADVAKLFLKEVVVPTNADRFLFLT
;
A
#
# COMPACT_ATOMS: atom_id res chain seq x y z
N MET A 1 -18.06 -9.61 -12.13
CA MET A 1 -16.82 -9.92 -11.38
C MET A 1 -17.02 -11.14 -10.50
N ASP A 2 -18.15 -11.24 -9.80
CA ASP A 2 -18.54 -12.48 -9.10
C ASP A 2 -18.57 -13.69 -10.05
N GLU A 3 -19.17 -13.54 -11.24
CA GLU A 3 -19.21 -14.58 -12.26
C GLU A 3 -17.82 -14.98 -12.82
N LEU A 4 -16.88 -14.02 -12.93
CA LEU A 4 -15.52 -14.31 -13.40
C LEU A 4 -14.69 -15.05 -12.35
N ILE A 5 -14.88 -14.72 -11.07
CA ILE A 5 -14.17 -15.36 -9.97
C ILE A 5 -14.77 -16.75 -9.73
N THR A 6 -16.10 -16.92 -9.76
CA THR A 6 -16.71 -18.26 -9.65
C THR A 6 -16.31 -19.14 -10.83
N GLN A 7 -16.35 -18.64 -12.08
CA GLN A 7 -15.90 -19.42 -13.25
C GLN A 7 -14.42 -19.85 -13.17
N PHE A 8 -13.55 -19.04 -12.57
CA PHE A 8 -12.14 -19.40 -12.37
C PHE A 8 -11.93 -20.46 -11.27
N PHE A 9 -12.82 -20.50 -10.27
CA PHE A 9 -12.71 -21.39 -9.12
C PHE A 9 -13.77 -22.52 -9.09
N ASP A 10 -14.57 -22.69 -10.15
CA ASP A 10 -15.63 -23.72 -10.27
C ASP A 10 -15.10 -25.17 -10.20
N PHE A 11 -13.77 -25.36 -10.27
CA PHE A 11 -13.10 -26.65 -10.08
C PHE A 11 -12.98 -27.07 -8.60
N LEU A 12 -13.22 -26.17 -7.64
CA LEU A 12 -13.12 -26.45 -6.20
C LEU A 12 -14.48 -26.81 -5.59
N PRO A 13 -14.50 -27.62 -4.51
CA PRO A 13 -15.73 -27.93 -3.80
C PRO A 13 -16.37 -26.68 -3.16
N GLN A 14 -17.71 -26.65 -3.20
CA GLN A 14 -18.55 -25.50 -2.80
C GLN A 14 -18.28 -24.98 -1.39
N GLU A 15 -17.91 -25.85 -0.45
CA GLU A 15 -17.61 -25.45 0.93
C GLU A 15 -16.34 -24.61 1.06
N ILE A 16 -15.32 -24.86 0.24
CA ILE A 16 -14.06 -24.11 0.25
C ILE A 16 -14.26 -22.75 -0.43
N LEU A 17 -15.03 -22.70 -1.51
CA LEU A 17 -15.36 -21.48 -2.26
C LEU A 17 -16.02 -20.42 -1.37
N ARG A 18 -16.89 -20.82 -0.44
CA ARG A 18 -17.57 -19.91 0.49
C ARG A 18 -16.60 -19.12 1.38
N PHE A 19 -15.44 -19.67 1.70
CA PHE A 19 -14.41 -18.98 2.47
C PHE A 19 -13.40 -18.23 1.60
N ILE A 20 -13.00 -18.82 0.47
CA ILE A 20 -11.99 -18.22 -0.42
C ILE A 20 -12.52 -16.94 -1.09
N LEU A 21 -13.74 -16.96 -1.62
CA LEU A 21 -14.32 -15.82 -2.33
C LEU A 21 -14.33 -14.51 -1.52
N PRO A 22 -14.87 -14.46 -0.28
CA PRO A 22 -14.83 -13.23 0.51
C PRO A 22 -13.39 -12.84 0.89
N LEU A 23 -12.51 -13.81 1.18
CA LEU A 23 -11.12 -13.52 1.52
C LEU A 23 -10.38 -12.84 0.35
N THR A 24 -10.55 -13.35 -0.87
CA THR A 24 -9.98 -12.76 -2.08
C THR A 24 -10.52 -11.35 -2.32
N LYS A 25 -11.83 -11.13 -2.14
CA LYS A 25 -12.42 -9.79 -2.26
C LYS A 25 -11.83 -8.79 -1.27
N ILE A 26 -11.66 -9.19 -0.01
CA ILE A 26 -11.05 -8.35 1.03
C ILE A 26 -9.61 -8.03 0.68
N LEU A 27 -8.83 -9.03 0.23
CA LEU A 27 -7.44 -8.84 -0.15
C LEU A 27 -7.30 -7.86 -1.34
N ILE A 28 -8.12 -8.03 -2.38
CA ILE A 28 -8.13 -7.13 -3.54
C ILE A 28 -8.44 -5.70 -3.10
N LEU A 29 -9.47 -5.51 -2.27
CA LEU A 29 -9.87 -4.20 -1.76
C LEU A 29 -8.73 -3.56 -0.95
N LEU A 30 -8.09 -4.32 -0.05
CA LEU A 30 -6.98 -3.84 0.77
C LEU A 30 -5.79 -3.41 -0.08
N VAL A 31 -5.39 -4.21 -1.07
CA VAL A 31 -4.30 -3.89 -1.98
C VAL A 31 -4.61 -2.60 -2.75
N PHE A 32 -5.83 -2.47 -3.27
CA PHE A 32 -6.22 -1.28 -4.01
C PHE A 32 -6.23 -0.02 -3.14
N LEU A 33 -6.72 -0.13 -1.90
CA LEU A 33 -6.71 0.96 -0.94
C LEU A 33 -5.28 1.46 -0.64
N ILE A 34 -4.35 0.53 -0.37
CA ILE A 34 -2.94 0.87 -0.09
C ILE A 34 -2.30 1.55 -1.31
N LEU A 35 -2.56 1.06 -2.52
CA LEU A 35 -2.06 1.66 -3.75
C LEU A 35 -2.58 3.09 -3.95
N ILE A 36 -3.88 3.32 -3.75
CA ILE A 36 -4.47 4.67 -3.86
C ILE A 36 -3.76 5.63 -2.90
N VAL A 37 -3.62 5.27 -1.62
CA VAL A 37 -2.96 6.12 -0.61
C VAL A 37 -1.51 6.38 -1.00
N ALA A 38 -0.77 5.36 -1.45
CA ALA A 38 0.61 5.49 -1.87
C ALA A 38 0.79 6.46 -3.06
N PHE A 39 -0.10 6.42 -4.06
CA PHE A 39 -0.08 7.36 -5.18
C PHE A 39 -0.57 8.76 -4.81
N LEU A 40 -1.50 8.87 -3.87
CA LEU A 40 -1.99 10.17 -3.37
C LEU A 40 -0.86 10.98 -2.74
N VAL A 41 -0.01 10.36 -1.91
CA VAL A 41 1.17 11.02 -1.33
C VAL A 41 2.17 11.48 -2.41
N PHE A 42 2.37 10.69 -3.46
CA PHE A 42 3.20 11.11 -4.60
C PHE A 42 2.61 12.33 -5.32
N PHE A 43 1.30 12.32 -5.56
CA PHE A 43 0.59 13.43 -6.20
C PHE A 43 0.64 14.70 -5.36
N GLU A 44 0.40 14.59 -4.06
CA GLU A 44 0.49 15.70 -3.10
C GLU A 44 1.85 16.42 -3.18
N ARG A 45 2.95 15.67 -3.14
CA ARG A 45 4.32 16.23 -3.28
C ARG A 45 4.50 16.95 -4.62
N LYS A 46 3.88 16.45 -5.68
CA LYS A 46 3.99 17.02 -7.01
C LYS A 46 3.17 18.31 -7.12
N VAL A 47 1.96 18.34 -6.58
CA VAL A 47 1.11 19.54 -6.53
C VAL A 47 1.75 20.64 -5.70
N ILE A 48 2.27 20.32 -4.51
CA ILE A 48 2.99 21.29 -3.66
C ILE A 48 4.24 21.82 -4.36
N GLY A 49 4.94 20.97 -5.11
CA GLY A 49 6.06 21.40 -5.96
C GLY A 49 5.62 22.47 -6.96
N TYR A 50 4.56 22.19 -7.72
CA TYR A 50 4.04 23.13 -8.73
C TYR A 50 3.52 24.42 -8.12
N MET A 51 2.87 24.39 -6.96
CA MET A 51 2.43 25.59 -6.24
C MET A 51 3.61 26.51 -5.89
N HIS A 52 4.77 25.94 -5.57
CA HIS A 52 5.98 26.69 -5.21
C HIS A 52 6.90 26.94 -6.43
N ALA A 53 6.40 26.80 -7.66
CA ALA A 53 7.19 26.92 -8.90
C ALA A 53 8.47 26.04 -8.92
N ARG A 54 8.45 24.89 -8.24
CA ARG A 54 9.54 23.90 -8.25
C ARG A 54 9.08 22.57 -8.83
N ILE A 55 10.01 21.81 -9.39
CA ILE A 55 9.70 20.49 -9.93
C ILE A 55 9.54 19.50 -8.76
N GLY A 56 8.42 18.78 -8.73
CA GLY A 56 8.17 17.70 -7.79
C GLY A 56 9.09 16.48 -8.02
N PRO A 57 8.81 15.33 -7.39
CA PRO A 57 9.68 14.16 -7.49
C PRO A 57 9.90 13.71 -8.94
N ASN A 58 11.17 13.64 -9.39
CA ASN A 58 11.54 13.30 -10.79
C ASN A 58 12.73 12.32 -10.91
N ARG A 59 13.23 11.77 -9.79
CA ARG A 59 14.48 10.98 -9.77
C ARG A 59 14.27 9.47 -9.70
N VAL A 60 13.26 8.99 -8.98
CA VAL A 60 13.03 7.56 -8.77
C VAL A 60 12.14 7.00 -9.88
N GLY A 61 12.75 6.57 -10.98
CA GLY A 61 12.07 6.06 -12.18
C GLY A 61 11.66 7.13 -13.21
N PRO A 62 11.00 6.74 -14.33
CA PRO A 62 10.49 7.68 -15.31
C PRO A 62 9.49 8.63 -14.65
N LYS A 63 9.77 9.94 -14.66
CA LYS A 63 8.94 10.98 -14.00
C LYS A 63 8.69 10.74 -12.49
N GLY A 64 9.52 9.97 -11.80
CA GLY A 64 9.41 9.75 -10.34
C GLY A 64 8.36 8.73 -9.88
N TRP A 65 7.78 7.92 -10.77
CA TRP A 65 6.65 7.03 -10.43
C TRP A 65 6.95 6.00 -9.33
N PHE A 66 8.20 5.60 -9.19
CA PHE A 66 8.60 4.60 -8.19
C PHE A 66 8.92 5.24 -6.82
N GLN A 67 8.73 6.55 -6.65
CA GLN A 67 9.01 7.24 -5.39
C GLN A 67 8.25 6.65 -4.21
N SER A 68 6.96 6.34 -4.34
CA SER A 68 6.15 5.79 -3.25
C SER A 68 6.65 4.41 -2.79
N PHE A 69 7.13 3.58 -3.72
CA PHE A 69 7.73 2.28 -3.39
C PHE A 69 9.08 2.44 -2.68
N ALA A 70 9.91 3.41 -3.10
CA ALA A 70 11.18 3.69 -2.44
C ALA A 70 10.98 4.21 -1.00
N ASP A 71 9.93 5.01 -0.77
CA ASP A 71 9.59 5.49 0.57
C ASP A 71 9.17 4.34 1.48
N VAL A 72 8.40 3.36 0.98
CA VAL A 72 8.03 2.15 1.72
C VAL A 72 9.26 1.28 2.01
N ALA A 73 10.12 1.05 1.01
CA ALA A 73 11.36 0.29 1.20
C ALA A 73 12.28 0.94 2.26
N LYS A 74 12.37 2.27 2.27
CA LYS A 74 13.09 3.03 3.29
C LYS A 74 12.55 2.78 4.69
N LEU A 75 11.23 2.67 4.86
CA LEU A 75 10.63 2.41 6.17
C LEU A 75 10.92 0.99 6.67
N PHE A 76 10.97 0.00 5.79
CA PHE A 76 11.35 -1.37 6.17
C PHE A 76 12.80 -1.48 6.67
N LEU A 77 13.69 -0.66 6.11
CA LEU A 77 15.10 -0.59 6.53
C LEU A 77 15.33 0.34 7.72
N LYS A 78 14.30 1.08 8.16
CA LYS A 78 14.42 2.05 9.23
C LYS A 78 14.54 1.31 10.55
N GLU A 79 15.59 1.61 11.30
CA GLU A 79 15.77 1.10 12.66
C GLU A 79 14.64 1.57 13.60
N VAL A 80 14.17 0.65 14.44
CA VAL A 80 13.17 0.94 15.48
C VAL A 80 13.90 1.55 16.68
N VAL A 81 13.83 2.87 16.81
CA VAL A 81 14.42 3.59 17.95
C VAL A 81 13.40 3.65 19.08
N VAL A 82 13.67 2.93 20.18
CA VAL A 82 12.86 2.98 21.41
C VAL A 82 13.44 4.04 22.36
N PRO A 83 12.66 5.05 22.79
CA PRO A 83 13.17 6.09 23.68
C PRO A 83 13.55 5.51 25.05
N THR A 84 14.69 5.92 25.61
CA THR A 84 15.19 5.39 26.90
C THR A 84 14.27 5.67 28.08
N ASN A 85 13.53 6.78 28.05
CA ASN A 85 12.59 7.19 29.10
C ASN A 85 11.13 6.82 28.79
N ALA A 86 10.86 6.06 27.73
CA ALA A 86 9.51 5.64 27.39
C ALA A 86 9.14 4.31 28.06
N ASP A 87 7.88 4.18 28.45
CA ASP A 87 7.32 2.90 28.85
C ASP A 87 7.29 1.96 27.64
N ARG A 88 8.06 0.86 27.70
CA ARG A 88 8.22 -0.08 26.59
C ARG A 88 6.94 -0.83 26.27
N PHE A 89 6.08 -1.07 27.26
CA PHE A 89 4.83 -1.78 27.06
C PHE A 89 3.86 -0.91 26.26
N LEU A 90 3.71 0.36 26.63
CA LEU A 90 2.82 1.29 25.90
C LEU A 90 3.38 1.73 24.54
N PHE A 91 4.70 1.67 24.34
CA PHE A 91 5.33 2.09 23.08
C PHE A 91 5.31 1.00 21.99
N LEU A 92 5.39 -0.28 22.38
CA LEU A 92 5.47 -1.41 21.44
C LEU A 92 4.16 -2.19 21.28
N THR A 93 3.25 -2.11 22.27
CA THR A 93 1.92 -2.73 22.21
C THR A 93 0.94 -1.81 21.49
#